data_AF-A0A2D4F6Z3-F1
#
_entry.id   AF-A0A2D4F6Z3-F1
#
_cell.length_a   1.000
_cell.length_b   1.000
_cell.length_c   1.000
_cell.angle_alpha   90.00
_cell.angle_beta   90.00
_cell.angle_gamma   90.00
#
_symmetry.space_group_name_H-M   'P 1'
#
loop_
_entity.id
_entity.type
_entity.pdbx_description
1 polymer ?
#
loop_
_entity_poly.entity_id
_entity_poly.type
_entity_poly.pdbx_seq_one_letter_code
_entity_poly.pdbx_strand_id
1 'polypeptide(L)'
;MAVHVRRDHVFEDSYRELHRKSPEEMKNRLYIVFEGEEGQDAGGLLREWYMIISREMFNPMYALFRTSPGDRVTYTINPSSHCNPNHLSYFKFVGRIVAKAVYDNRLLECYFTRSFYKHILGKSVRYTDMESEDYHFYQGLVYLLENDVSTLGYDLTFSTEVQEFGVCEVRDLKPNGANILVTEENKKEYVHLVCQMRMTGAIRKQLAAFLEGFYEIIPKRLISIFTEQELELLISGL
;
A
#
# COMPACT_ATOMS: atom_id res chain seq x y z
N MET A 1 -13.85 10.89 -21.62
CA MET A 1 -13.33 12.04 -20.86
C MET A 1 -11.91 12.31 -21.32
N ALA A 2 -11.66 13.50 -21.90
CA ALA A 2 -10.29 13.87 -22.30
C ALA A 2 -9.43 14.15 -21.06
N VAL A 3 -8.15 13.81 -21.14
CA VAL A 3 -7.15 14.09 -20.10
C VAL A 3 -5.94 14.69 -20.79
N HIS A 4 -5.73 15.98 -20.57
CA HIS A 4 -4.62 16.72 -21.17
C HIS A 4 -3.41 16.67 -20.25
N VAL A 5 -2.28 16.16 -20.76
CA VAL A 5 -1.07 15.96 -19.97
C VAL A 5 0.18 16.32 -20.77
N ARG A 6 1.18 16.88 -20.11
CA ARG A 6 2.54 16.99 -20.67
C ARG A 6 3.31 15.72 -20.36
N ARG A 7 4.08 15.23 -21.34
CA ARG A 7 4.80 13.95 -21.25
C ARG A 7 5.79 13.89 -20.09
N ASP A 8 6.38 15.03 -19.73
CA ASP A 8 7.35 15.20 -18.65
C ASP A 8 6.70 15.49 -17.27
N HIS A 9 5.37 15.64 -17.22
CA HIS A 9 4.62 15.93 -15.98
C HIS A 9 3.33 15.08 -15.88
N VAL A 10 3.38 13.84 -16.37
CA VAL A 10 2.18 12.99 -16.49
C VAL A 10 1.47 12.81 -15.15
N PHE A 11 2.21 12.63 -14.05
CA PHE A 11 1.61 12.41 -12.74
C PHE A 11 0.87 13.65 -12.21
N GLU A 12 1.50 14.82 -12.21
CA GLU A 12 0.89 16.07 -11.74
C GLU A 12 -0.28 16.50 -12.62
N ASP A 13 -0.14 16.38 -13.94
CA ASP A 13 -1.18 16.80 -14.88
C ASP A 13 -2.39 15.86 -14.78
N SER A 14 -2.16 14.55 -14.68
CA SER A 14 -3.23 13.57 -14.43
C SER A 14 -3.90 13.80 -13.08
N TYR A 15 -3.13 14.09 -12.03
CA TYR A 15 -3.68 14.43 -10.73
C TYR A 15 -4.60 15.66 -10.85
N ARG A 16 -4.13 16.75 -11.46
CA ARG A 16 -4.92 17.98 -11.64
C ARG A 16 -6.24 17.72 -12.37
N GLU A 17 -6.21 16.94 -13.45
CA GLU A 17 -7.38 16.64 -14.29
C GLU A 17 -8.37 15.67 -13.62
N LEU A 18 -7.87 14.67 -12.88
CA LEU A 18 -8.67 13.50 -12.48
C LEU A 18 -9.00 13.45 -10.98
N HIS A 19 -8.20 14.03 -10.08
CA HIS A 19 -8.39 13.81 -8.63
C HIS A 19 -9.76 14.30 -8.11
N ARG A 20 -10.35 15.33 -8.73
CA ARG A 20 -11.65 15.90 -8.37
C ARG A 20 -12.84 15.29 -9.10
N LYS A 21 -12.59 14.46 -10.11
CA LYS A 21 -13.67 13.79 -10.85
C LYS A 21 -14.45 12.89 -9.92
N SER A 22 -15.76 12.84 -10.06
CA SER A 22 -16.59 11.91 -9.30
C SER A 22 -16.23 10.46 -9.63
N PRO A 23 -16.53 9.49 -8.75
CA PRO A 23 -16.31 8.08 -9.03
C PRO A 23 -17.01 7.59 -10.30
N GLU A 24 -18.17 8.17 -10.64
CA GLU A 24 -18.90 7.83 -11.86
C GLU A 24 -18.22 8.41 -13.11
N GLU A 25 -17.71 9.64 -13.05
CA GLU A 25 -16.91 10.21 -14.14
C GLU A 25 -15.63 9.40 -14.40
N MET A 26 -15.01 8.87 -13.34
CA MET A 26 -13.82 8.01 -13.46
C MET A 26 -14.08 6.70 -14.20
N LYS A 27 -15.33 6.21 -14.28
CA LYS A 27 -15.66 5.02 -15.06
C LYS A 27 -15.74 5.28 -16.56
N ASN A 28 -15.83 6.54 -16.98
CA ASN A 28 -15.80 6.88 -18.40
C ASN A 28 -14.49 6.44 -19.05
N ARG A 29 -14.54 6.14 -20.35
CA ARG A 29 -13.33 5.94 -21.15
C ARG A 29 -12.47 7.20 -21.12
N LEU A 30 -11.21 7.05 -20.76
CA LEU A 30 -10.22 8.13 -20.82
C LEU A 30 -9.69 8.25 -22.25
N TYR A 31 -9.56 9.49 -22.72
CA TYR A 31 -8.93 9.84 -24.00
C TYR A 31 -7.72 10.72 -23.67
N ILE A 32 -6.54 10.16 -23.84
CA ILE A 32 -5.31 10.86 -23.45
C ILE A 32 -4.87 11.79 -24.59
N VAL A 33 -4.55 13.03 -24.23
CA VAL A 33 -4.02 14.03 -25.15
C VAL A 33 -2.69 14.51 -24.58
N PHE A 34 -1.59 14.10 -25.21
CA PHE A 34 -0.26 14.63 -24.88
C PHE A 34 -0.11 16.02 -25.50
N GLU A 35 0.13 17.03 -24.67
CA GLU A 35 0.23 18.42 -25.13
C GLU A 35 1.39 18.60 -26.12
N GLY A 36 1.12 19.23 -27.25
CA GLY A 36 2.11 19.47 -28.30
C GLY A 36 2.41 18.27 -29.21
N GLU A 37 1.71 17.14 -29.04
CA GLU A 37 1.86 15.95 -29.87
C GLU A 37 0.62 15.71 -30.73
N GLU A 38 0.81 15.43 -32.02
CA GLU A 38 -0.28 15.02 -32.91
C GLU A 38 -0.55 13.51 -32.74
N GLY A 39 -1.75 13.15 -32.31
CA GLY A 39 -2.18 11.76 -32.22
C GLY A 39 -3.69 11.63 -32.02
N GLN A 40 -4.34 10.79 -32.84
CA GLN A 40 -5.71 10.35 -32.58
C GLN A 40 -5.67 9.04 -31.77
N ASP A 41 -6.24 9.05 -30.57
CA ASP A 41 -6.22 7.89 -29.67
C ASP A 41 -7.06 6.72 -30.20
N ALA A 42 -6.40 5.77 -30.90
CA ALA A 42 -6.94 4.45 -31.20
C ALA A 42 -6.68 3.42 -30.06
N GLY A 43 -6.36 3.88 -28.85
CA GLY A 43 -6.07 3.07 -27.66
C GLY A 43 -4.58 2.96 -27.30
N GLY A 44 -3.68 3.41 -28.19
CA GLY A 44 -2.23 3.40 -27.96
C GLY A 44 -1.79 4.41 -26.91
N LEU A 45 -2.36 5.63 -26.95
CA LEU A 45 -2.00 6.70 -26.02
C LEU A 45 -2.44 6.39 -24.59
N LEU A 46 -3.62 5.77 -24.43
CA LEU A 46 -4.08 5.30 -23.12
C LEU A 46 -3.13 4.24 -22.52
N ARG A 47 -2.66 3.30 -23.34
CA ARG A 47 -1.70 2.28 -22.88
C ARG A 47 -0.38 2.92 -22.47
N GLU A 48 0.14 3.83 -23.28
CA GLU A 48 1.36 4.57 -22.99
C GLU A 48 1.25 5.41 -21.72
N TRP A 49 0.11 6.09 -21.53
CA TRP A 49 -0.17 6.85 -20.32
C TRP A 49 -0.15 5.97 -19.06
N TYR A 50 -0.77 4.79 -19.10
CA TYR A 50 -0.72 3.84 -17.98
C TYR A 50 0.71 3.38 -17.67
N MET A 51 1.56 3.18 -18.69
CA MET A 51 2.97 2.82 -18.52
C MET A 51 3.79 3.98 -17.90
N ILE A 52 3.55 5.22 -18.32
CA ILE A 52 4.29 6.37 -17.77
C ILE A 52 3.83 6.63 -16.33
N ILE A 53 2.51 6.70 -16.10
CA ILE A 53 1.98 6.99 -14.77
C ILE A 53 2.31 5.86 -13.79
N SER A 54 2.38 4.60 -14.22
CA SER A 54 2.80 3.49 -13.34
C SER A 54 4.21 3.71 -12.79
N ARG A 55 5.13 4.23 -13.60
CA ARG A 55 6.50 4.55 -13.15
C ARG A 55 6.52 5.79 -12.27
N GLU A 56 5.80 6.84 -12.66
CA GLU A 56 5.77 8.09 -11.88
C GLU A 56 5.13 7.92 -10.50
N MET A 57 4.17 7.01 -10.32
CA MET A 57 3.61 6.69 -8.99
C MET A 57 4.68 6.24 -7.98
N PHE A 58 5.81 5.68 -8.44
CA PHE A 58 6.93 5.24 -7.60
C PHE A 58 8.15 6.17 -7.68
N ASN A 59 8.03 7.32 -8.33
CA ASN A 59 9.11 8.30 -8.41
C ASN A 59 9.50 8.77 -6.99
N PRO A 60 10.77 8.61 -6.57
CA PRO A 60 11.23 8.99 -5.23
C PRO A 60 10.98 10.46 -4.88
N MET A 61 10.87 11.35 -5.88
CA MET A 61 10.62 12.78 -5.69
C MET A 61 9.26 13.07 -5.04
N TYR A 62 8.26 12.20 -5.22
CA TYR A 62 6.96 12.35 -4.55
C TYR A 62 6.95 11.81 -3.12
N ALA A 63 7.96 11.03 -2.75
CA ALA A 63 8.12 10.38 -1.45
C ALA A 63 6.94 9.48 -1.03
N LEU A 64 6.13 8.98 -1.97
CA LEU A 64 4.94 8.17 -1.68
C LEU A 64 5.28 6.72 -1.35
N PHE A 65 6.08 6.08 -2.18
CA PHE A 65 6.45 4.68 -2.03
C PHE A 65 7.97 4.54 -1.93
N ARG A 66 8.40 3.39 -1.41
CA ARG A 66 9.79 2.95 -1.37
C ARG A 66 9.85 1.46 -1.69
N THR A 67 10.97 0.99 -2.17
CA THR A 67 11.21 -0.45 -2.34
C THR A 67 11.17 -1.16 -0.98
N SER A 68 10.65 -2.39 -0.94
CA SER A 68 10.67 -3.19 0.27
C SER A 68 12.12 -3.49 0.71
N PRO A 69 12.44 -3.52 2.02
CA PRO A 69 13.78 -3.90 2.48
C PRO A 69 14.19 -5.32 2.06
N GLY A 70 13.22 -6.24 1.99
CA GLY A 70 13.45 -7.65 1.65
C GLY A 70 13.48 -7.94 0.15
N ASP A 71 13.03 -7.00 -0.70
CA ASP A 71 12.92 -7.20 -2.14
C ASP A 71 13.00 -5.88 -2.91
N ARG A 72 13.84 -5.83 -3.95
CA ARG A 72 14.04 -4.65 -4.81
C ARG A 72 12.97 -4.49 -5.88
N VAL A 73 12.13 -5.50 -6.10
CA VAL A 73 11.06 -5.48 -7.11
C VAL A 73 9.78 -4.87 -6.55
N THR A 74 9.42 -5.23 -5.31
CA THR A 74 8.18 -4.78 -4.68
C THR A 74 8.31 -3.43 -3.96
N TYR A 75 7.21 -2.68 -3.96
CA TYR A 75 7.09 -1.38 -3.29
C TYR A 75 6.13 -1.45 -2.10
N THR A 76 6.42 -0.64 -1.09
CA THR A 76 5.56 -0.39 0.07
C THR A 76 5.40 1.12 0.29
N ILE A 77 4.38 1.52 1.06
CA ILE A 77 4.18 2.93 1.41
C ILE A 77 5.40 3.43 2.16
N ASN A 78 5.90 4.61 1.80
CA ASN A 78 6.91 5.32 2.56
C ASN A 78 6.27 5.91 3.84
N PRO A 79 6.67 5.45 5.05
CA PRO A 79 6.18 6.04 6.30
C PRO A 79 6.51 7.54 6.40
N SER A 80 7.61 7.96 5.77
CA SER A 80 8.06 9.34 5.75
C SER A 80 7.39 10.22 4.69
N SER A 81 6.33 9.75 4.02
CA SER A 81 5.63 10.46 2.95
C SER A 81 5.05 11.82 3.36
N HIS A 82 4.84 12.07 4.65
CA HIS A 82 4.36 13.35 5.18
C HIS A 82 5.32 14.52 4.89
N CYS A 83 6.58 14.27 4.49
CA CYS A 83 7.48 15.32 3.98
C CYS A 83 6.91 16.00 2.73
N ASN A 84 6.02 15.32 2.01
CA ASN A 84 5.19 15.91 0.96
C ASN A 84 3.83 16.34 1.56
N PRO A 85 3.49 17.65 1.56
CA PRO A 85 2.26 18.15 2.17
C PRO A 85 0.99 17.61 1.51
N ASN A 86 1.07 17.17 0.24
CA ASN A 86 -0.07 16.64 -0.52
C ASN A 86 -0.19 15.11 -0.43
N HIS A 87 0.65 14.43 0.35
CA HIS A 87 0.82 12.98 0.27
C HIS A 87 -0.48 12.18 0.41
N LEU A 88 -1.38 12.53 1.33
CA LEU A 88 -2.65 11.80 1.50
C LEU A 88 -3.55 11.94 0.26
N SER A 89 -3.62 13.13 -0.33
CA SER A 89 -4.38 13.36 -1.56
C SER A 89 -3.77 12.57 -2.73
N TYR A 90 -2.45 12.50 -2.80
CA TYR A 90 -1.74 11.68 -3.78
C TYR A 90 -1.97 10.19 -3.56
N PHE A 91 -1.93 9.66 -2.33
CA PHE A 91 -2.29 8.26 -2.09
C PHE A 91 -3.71 7.93 -2.52
N LYS A 92 -4.68 8.82 -2.21
CA LYS A 92 -6.05 8.65 -2.69
C LYS A 92 -6.11 8.63 -4.21
N PHE A 93 -5.40 9.54 -4.87
CA PHE A 93 -5.31 9.56 -6.33
C PHE A 93 -4.66 8.29 -6.91
N VAL A 94 -3.54 7.83 -6.35
CA VAL A 94 -2.89 6.56 -6.75
C VAL A 94 -3.87 5.40 -6.58
N GLY A 95 -4.60 5.31 -5.47
CA GLY A 95 -5.64 4.30 -5.26
C GLY A 95 -6.70 4.31 -6.37
N ARG A 96 -7.13 5.51 -6.80
CA ARG A 96 -8.04 5.67 -7.94
C ARG A 96 -7.42 5.19 -9.24
N ILE A 97 -6.17 5.54 -9.53
CA ILE A 97 -5.49 5.11 -10.77
C ILE A 97 -5.33 3.58 -10.82
N VAL A 98 -4.95 2.94 -9.72
CA VAL A 98 -4.85 1.47 -9.65
C VAL A 98 -6.21 0.81 -9.87
N ALA A 99 -7.26 1.29 -9.21
CA ALA A 99 -8.61 0.76 -9.42
C ALA A 99 -9.13 1.03 -10.84
N LYS A 100 -8.78 2.19 -11.42
CA LYS A 100 -9.15 2.56 -12.80
C LYS A 100 -8.45 1.67 -13.83
N ALA A 101 -7.17 1.34 -13.63
CA ALA A 101 -6.45 0.39 -14.48
C ALA A 101 -7.13 -0.98 -14.50
N VAL A 102 -7.46 -1.52 -13.32
CA VAL A 102 -8.21 -2.78 -13.19
C VAL A 102 -9.59 -2.69 -13.87
N TYR A 103 -10.33 -1.59 -13.66
CA TYR A 103 -11.63 -1.36 -14.28
C TYR A 103 -11.56 -1.30 -15.81
N ASP A 104 -10.51 -0.67 -16.36
CA ASP A 104 -10.28 -0.53 -17.80
C ASP A 104 -9.67 -1.79 -18.45
N ASN A 105 -9.38 -2.82 -17.66
CA ASN A 105 -8.59 -3.98 -18.08
C ASN A 105 -7.26 -3.55 -18.73
N ARG A 106 -6.50 -2.75 -17.98
CA ARG A 106 -5.19 -2.23 -18.33
C ARG A 106 -4.19 -2.58 -17.22
N LEU A 107 -2.98 -2.93 -17.65
CA LEU A 107 -1.92 -3.34 -16.75
C LEU A 107 -1.14 -2.11 -16.26
N LEU A 108 -0.62 -2.20 -15.05
CA LEU A 108 0.33 -1.27 -14.48
C LEU A 108 1.65 -2.01 -14.24
N GLU A 109 2.78 -1.42 -14.64
CA GLU A 109 4.11 -1.94 -14.29
C GLU A 109 4.42 -1.62 -12.82
N CYS A 110 3.69 -2.24 -11.89
CA CYS A 110 3.88 -2.03 -10.46
C CYS A 110 3.61 -3.29 -9.63
N TYR A 111 4.47 -3.49 -8.63
CA TYR A 111 4.44 -4.63 -7.74
C TYR A 111 4.44 -4.12 -6.30
N PHE A 112 3.43 -4.49 -5.53
CA PHE A 112 3.34 -4.14 -4.12
C PHE A 112 3.72 -5.34 -3.25
N THR A 113 4.01 -5.11 -1.98
CA THR A 113 4.24 -6.21 -1.05
C THR A 113 2.95 -7.00 -0.80
N ARG A 114 3.10 -8.26 -0.37
CA ARG A 114 1.96 -9.14 -0.07
C ARG A 114 1.01 -8.56 0.99
N SER A 115 1.57 -7.88 1.99
CA SER A 115 0.82 -7.20 3.05
C SER A 115 -0.09 -6.10 2.47
N PHE A 116 0.40 -5.37 1.48
CA PHE A 116 -0.35 -4.32 0.78
C PHE A 116 -1.54 -4.89 0.02
N TYR A 117 -1.35 -5.97 -0.75
CA TYR A 117 -2.47 -6.65 -1.42
C TYR A 117 -3.51 -7.17 -0.42
N LYS A 118 -3.09 -7.71 0.73
CA LYS A 118 -4.02 -8.12 1.80
C LYS A 118 -4.86 -6.96 2.31
N HIS A 119 -4.27 -5.78 2.47
CA HIS A 119 -5.01 -4.59 2.86
C HIS A 119 -6.08 -4.20 1.84
N ILE A 120 -5.78 -4.25 0.53
CA ILE A 120 -6.77 -4.01 -0.54
C ILE A 120 -7.90 -5.06 -0.48
N LEU A 121 -7.58 -6.32 -0.23
CA LEU A 121 -8.55 -7.40 -0.12
C LEU A 121 -9.34 -7.38 1.21
N GLY A 122 -8.93 -6.54 2.17
CA GLY A 122 -9.51 -6.53 3.51
C GLY A 122 -9.19 -7.77 4.35
N LYS A 123 -8.10 -8.46 4.04
CA LYS A 123 -7.62 -9.64 4.78
C LYS A 123 -6.68 -9.20 5.89
N SER A 124 -6.70 -9.92 7.01
CA SER A 124 -5.74 -9.71 8.09
C SER A 124 -4.34 -10.12 7.66
N VAL A 125 -3.36 -9.26 7.93
CA VAL A 125 -1.95 -9.58 7.79
C VAL A 125 -1.54 -10.65 8.81
N ARG A 126 -0.60 -11.51 8.44
CA ARG A 126 -0.08 -12.61 9.25
C ARG A 126 1.41 -12.39 9.50
N TYR A 127 1.95 -13.04 10.53
CA TYR A 127 3.38 -12.94 10.83
C TYR A 127 4.28 -13.42 9.69
N THR A 128 3.82 -14.38 8.88
CA THR A 128 4.53 -14.82 7.67
C THR A 128 4.69 -13.72 6.62
N ASP A 129 3.84 -12.69 6.62
CA ASP A 129 4.00 -11.56 5.69
C ASP A 129 5.17 -10.64 6.12
N MET A 130 5.61 -10.74 7.37
CA MET A 130 6.77 -10.01 7.88
C MET A 130 8.08 -10.50 7.26
N GLU A 131 8.15 -11.74 6.79
CA GLU A 131 9.36 -12.31 6.19
C GLU A 131 9.90 -11.45 5.04
N SER A 132 9.00 -10.90 4.20
CA SER A 132 9.34 -10.01 3.09
C SER A 132 9.55 -8.54 3.48
N GLU A 133 9.11 -8.14 4.67
CA GLU A 133 9.18 -6.74 5.14
C GLU A 133 10.39 -6.51 6.07
N ASP A 134 10.60 -7.42 7.02
CA ASP A 134 11.68 -7.42 7.99
C ASP A 134 12.00 -8.87 8.42
N TYR A 135 12.95 -9.49 7.72
CA TYR A 135 13.34 -10.89 7.94
C TYR A 135 13.86 -11.14 9.37
N HIS A 136 14.64 -10.22 9.93
CA HIS A 136 15.19 -10.40 11.27
C HIS A 136 14.09 -10.34 12.34
N PHE A 137 13.15 -9.41 12.18
CA PHE A 137 12.00 -9.34 13.08
C PHE A 137 11.10 -10.57 12.94
N TYR A 138 10.88 -11.03 11.71
CA TYR A 138 10.16 -12.29 11.45
C TYR A 138 10.79 -13.47 12.18
N GLN A 139 12.11 -13.65 12.14
CA GLN A 139 12.80 -14.72 12.88
C GLN A 139 12.55 -14.64 14.38
N GLY A 140 12.53 -13.43 14.96
CA GLY A 140 12.18 -13.23 16.38
C GLY A 140 10.75 -13.66 16.70
N LEU A 141 9.79 -13.37 15.82
CA LEU A 141 8.40 -13.81 15.97
C LEU A 141 8.26 -15.33 15.84
N VAL A 142 8.98 -15.95 14.90
CA VAL A 142 9.03 -17.42 14.76
C VAL A 142 9.58 -18.04 16.04
N TYR A 143 10.70 -17.53 16.55
CA TYR A 143 11.29 -18.01 17.79
C TYR A 143 10.31 -17.92 18.97
N LEU A 144 9.60 -16.80 19.13
CA LEU A 144 8.57 -16.63 20.16
C LEU A 144 7.41 -17.64 20.02
N LEU A 145 7.03 -17.98 18.79
CA LEU A 145 5.95 -18.95 18.54
C LEU A 145 6.38 -20.38 18.82
N GLU A 146 7.64 -20.73 18.53
CA GLU A 146 8.19 -22.08 18.63
C GLU A 146 8.71 -22.44 20.03
N ASN A 147 9.04 -21.43 20.85
CA ASN A 147 9.58 -21.62 22.19
C ASN A 147 8.58 -21.21 23.27
N ASP A 148 8.74 -21.77 24.47
CA ASP A 148 7.91 -21.44 25.63
C ASP A 148 8.33 -20.07 26.19
N VAL A 149 7.37 -19.16 26.33
CA VAL A 149 7.59 -17.78 26.82
C VAL A 149 8.29 -17.75 28.18
N SER A 150 8.03 -18.73 29.06
CA SER A 150 8.67 -18.80 30.39
C SER A 150 10.18 -19.08 30.33
N THR A 151 10.68 -19.57 29.19
CA THR A 151 12.09 -19.90 28.98
C THR A 151 12.92 -18.76 28.41
N LEU A 152 12.28 -17.64 28.03
CA LEU A 152 12.95 -16.49 27.39
C LEU A 152 13.90 -15.73 28.33
N GLY A 153 13.72 -15.87 29.65
CA GLY A 153 14.55 -15.19 30.65
C GLY A 153 14.20 -13.72 30.87
N TYR A 154 13.11 -13.23 30.27
CA TYR A 154 12.53 -11.92 30.48
C TYR A 154 11.03 -11.94 30.17
N ASP A 155 10.29 -11.00 30.77
CA ASP A 155 8.85 -10.86 30.54
C ASP A 155 8.57 -9.98 29.32
N LEU A 156 7.66 -10.42 28.45
CA LEU A 156 7.10 -9.59 27.39
C LEU A 156 5.75 -9.02 27.85
N THR A 157 5.43 -7.80 27.43
CA THR A 157 4.10 -7.19 27.63
C THR A 157 3.45 -6.89 26.28
N PHE A 158 2.14 -6.63 26.25
CA PHE A 158 1.42 -6.20 25.04
C PHE A 158 1.69 -4.74 24.68
N SER A 159 2.95 -4.35 24.65
CA SER A 159 3.44 -3.06 24.18
C SER A 159 4.64 -3.25 23.25
N THR A 160 4.89 -2.29 22.37
CA THR A 160 6.03 -2.33 21.45
C THR A 160 6.66 -0.96 21.30
N GLU A 161 7.97 -0.93 21.16
CA GLU A 161 8.71 0.26 20.78
C GLU A 161 8.51 0.56 19.29
N VAL A 162 8.09 1.79 19.01
CA VAL A 162 7.92 2.33 17.67
C VAL A 162 8.88 3.49 17.52
N GLN A 163 9.75 3.40 16.51
CA GLN A 163 10.68 4.46 16.16
C GLN A 163 10.05 5.35 15.07
N GLU A 164 9.62 6.54 15.46
CA GLU A 164 9.08 7.54 14.54
C GLU A 164 9.95 8.80 14.66
N PHE A 165 10.48 9.31 13.54
CA PHE A 165 11.29 10.54 13.51
C PHE A 165 12.54 10.56 14.39
N GLY A 166 13.11 9.38 14.67
CA GLY A 166 14.25 9.25 15.59
C GLY A 166 13.85 9.32 17.07
N VAL A 167 12.56 9.42 17.38
CA VAL A 167 12.00 9.29 18.72
C VAL A 167 11.51 7.85 18.91
N CYS A 168 11.91 7.22 20.02
CA CYS A 168 11.38 5.93 20.42
C CYS A 168 10.19 6.14 21.35
N GLU A 169 9.01 5.69 20.95
CA GLU A 169 7.81 5.69 21.78
C GLU A 169 7.32 4.26 22.05
N VAL A 170 6.92 3.97 23.29
CA VAL A 170 6.24 2.72 23.62
C VAL A 170 4.76 2.88 23.32
N ARG A 171 4.20 1.98 22.50
CA ARG A 171 2.77 1.94 22.19
C ARG A 171 2.15 0.64 22.68
N ASP A 172 1.04 0.78 23.38
CA ASP A 172 0.15 -0.31 23.73
C ASP A 172 -0.43 -0.95 22.46
N LEU A 173 -0.29 -2.28 22.34
CA LEU A 173 -0.86 -3.07 21.23
C LEU A 173 -2.36 -3.29 21.39
N LYS A 174 -2.84 -3.25 22.63
CA LYS A 174 -4.24 -3.28 23.05
C LYS A 174 -4.42 -2.44 24.31
N PRO A 175 -5.64 -2.02 24.69
CA PRO A 175 -5.84 -1.17 25.86
C PRO A 175 -5.14 -1.72 27.10
N ASN A 176 -4.36 -0.88 27.79
CA ASN A 176 -3.57 -1.24 28.96
C ASN A 176 -2.47 -2.29 28.69
N GLY A 177 -1.96 -2.32 27.45
CA GLY A 177 -1.07 -3.34 26.93
C GLY A 177 0.26 -3.45 27.66
N ALA A 178 0.84 -2.32 28.09
CA ALA A 178 2.05 -2.28 28.91
C ALA A 178 1.94 -3.06 30.23
N ASN A 179 0.72 -3.27 30.74
CA ASN A 179 0.47 -4.00 32.00
C ASN A 179 -0.05 -5.44 31.77
N ILE A 180 -0.14 -5.89 30.51
CA ILE A 180 -0.62 -7.24 30.18
C ILE A 180 0.59 -8.07 29.76
N LEU A 181 0.90 -9.10 30.53
CA LEU A 181 1.99 -10.04 30.22
C LEU A 181 1.63 -10.94 29.05
N VAL A 182 2.63 -11.24 28.22
CA VAL A 182 2.54 -12.28 27.21
C VAL A 182 2.71 -13.64 27.89
N THR A 183 1.82 -14.57 27.58
CA THR A 183 1.79 -15.94 28.09
C THR A 183 1.66 -16.91 26.92
N GLU A 184 1.82 -18.21 27.16
CA GLU A 184 1.64 -19.23 26.13
C GLU A 184 0.25 -19.18 25.48
N GLU A 185 -0.79 -18.88 26.26
CA GLU A 185 -2.17 -18.82 25.79
C GLU A 185 -2.42 -17.61 24.89
N ASN A 186 -1.70 -16.50 25.10
CA ASN A 186 -1.95 -15.23 24.42
C ASN A 186 -0.84 -14.80 23.44
N LYS A 187 0.29 -15.51 23.36
CA LYS A 187 1.43 -15.13 22.48
C LYS A 187 1.06 -15.03 21.00
N LYS A 188 0.09 -15.84 20.54
CA LYS A 188 -0.43 -15.74 19.16
C LYS A 188 -1.14 -14.41 18.90
N GLU A 189 -1.89 -13.91 19.89
CA GLU A 189 -2.53 -12.59 19.82
C GLU A 189 -1.47 -11.49 19.83
N TYR A 190 -0.47 -11.60 20.70
CA TYR A 190 0.65 -10.67 20.75
C TYR A 190 1.34 -10.56 19.38
N VAL A 191 1.75 -11.70 18.80
CA VAL A 191 2.38 -11.75 17.47
C VAL A 191 1.49 -11.10 16.41
N HIS A 192 0.19 -11.40 16.41
CA HIS A 192 -0.75 -10.79 15.48
C HIS A 192 -0.79 -9.26 15.60
N LEU A 193 -0.93 -8.73 16.81
CA LEU A 193 -1.04 -7.29 17.05
C LEU A 193 0.27 -6.56 16.76
N VAL A 194 1.42 -7.14 17.11
CA VAL A 194 2.74 -6.60 16.77
C VAL A 194 2.92 -6.50 15.25
N CYS A 195 2.57 -7.56 14.52
CA CYS A 195 2.59 -7.56 13.06
C CYS A 195 1.69 -6.49 12.47
N GLN A 196 0.47 -6.36 12.99
CA GLN A 196 -0.47 -5.31 12.55
C GLN A 196 0.08 -3.91 12.85
N MET A 197 0.67 -3.69 14.02
CA MET A 197 1.27 -2.40 14.38
C MET A 197 2.43 -2.06 13.45
N ARG A 198 3.34 -3.00 13.18
CA ARG A 198 4.51 -2.75 12.34
C ARG A 198 4.19 -2.56 10.86
N MET A 199 3.32 -3.42 10.29
CA MET A 199 2.98 -3.35 8.86
C MET A 199 1.95 -2.25 8.55
N THR A 200 1.10 -1.86 9.50
CA THR A 200 -0.02 -0.94 9.23
C THR A 200 0.07 0.36 10.03
N GLY A 201 0.68 0.36 11.22
CA GLY A 201 0.67 1.49 12.14
C GLY A 201 1.25 2.77 11.55
N ALA A 202 2.50 2.71 11.08
CA ALA A 202 3.24 3.87 10.57
C ALA A 202 2.68 4.43 9.24
N ILE A 203 1.86 3.64 8.54
CA ILE A 203 1.30 3.98 7.21
C ILE A 203 -0.23 4.10 7.22
N ARG A 204 -0.87 4.11 8.41
CA ARG A 204 -2.32 3.97 8.55
C ARG A 204 -3.10 5.03 7.76
N LYS A 205 -2.68 6.29 7.81
CA LYS A 205 -3.38 7.41 7.14
C LYS A 205 -3.23 7.31 5.62
N GLN A 206 -2.02 6.98 5.17
CA GLN A 206 -1.67 6.80 3.77
C GLN A 206 -2.43 5.63 3.15
N LEU A 207 -2.44 4.50 3.85
CA LEU A 207 -3.17 3.30 3.45
C LEU A 207 -4.67 3.56 3.40
N ALA A 208 -5.24 4.23 4.41
CA ALA A 208 -6.66 4.59 4.40
C ALA A 208 -7.02 5.48 3.19
N ALA A 209 -6.20 6.49 2.88
CA ALA A 209 -6.41 7.34 1.72
C ALA A 209 -6.34 6.56 0.40
N PHE A 210 -5.35 5.67 0.25
CA PHE A 210 -5.24 4.79 -0.92
C PHE A 210 -6.48 3.89 -1.07
N LEU A 211 -6.89 3.22 0.01
CA LEU A 211 -8.05 2.32 0.00
C LEU A 211 -9.35 3.06 -0.28
N GLU A 212 -9.52 4.27 0.25
CA GLU A 212 -10.66 5.13 -0.06
C GLU A 212 -10.73 5.41 -1.56
N GLY A 213 -9.62 5.84 -2.17
CA GLY A 213 -9.55 6.10 -3.61
C GLY A 213 -9.78 4.85 -4.46
N PHE A 214 -9.25 3.70 -4.05
CA PHE A 214 -9.44 2.43 -4.74
C PHE A 214 -10.92 1.98 -4.69
N TYR A 215 -11.53 2.02 -3.50
CA TYR A 215 -12.89 1.54 -3.28
C TYR A 215 -13.99 2.45 -3.84
N GLU A 216 -13.68 3.72 -4.13
CA GLU A 216 -14.57 4.60 -4.90
C GLU A 216 -14.90 4.01 -6.29
N ILE A 217 -13.94 3.36 -6.93
CA ILE A 217 -14.09 2.81 -8.29
C ILE A 217 -14.45 1.33 -8.25
N ILE A 218 -13.71 0.53 -7.47
CA ILE A 218 -13.95 -0.91 -7.31
C ILE A 218 -14.37 -1.21 -5.87
N PRO A 219 -15.65 -1.48 -5.60
CA PRO A 219 -16.11 -1.80 -4.26
C PRO A 219 -15.35 -2.95 -3.61
N LYS A 220 -15.02 -2.82 -2.32
CA LYS A 220 -14.30 -3.83 -1.53
C LYS A 220 -14.86 -5.25 -1.67
N ARG A 221 -16.19 -5.40 -1.68
CA ARG A 221 -16.87 -6.69 -1.83
C ARG A 221 -16.58 -7.41 -3.15
N LEU A 222 -16.25 -6.67 -4.21
CA LEU A 222 -15.94 -7.25 -5.52
C LEU A 222 -14.48 -7.70 -5.59
N ILE A 223 -13.56 -6.85 -5.10
CA ILE A 223 -12.13 -7.19 -5.14
C ILE A 223 -11.76 -8.30 -4.16
N SER A 224 -12.51 -8.47 -3.05
CA SER A 224 -12.22 -9.47 -2.02
C SER A 224 -12.34 -10.93 -2.46
N ILE A 225 -12.86 -11.20 -3.66
CA ILE A 225 -12.93 -12.57 -4.22
C ILE A 225 -11.53 -13.13 -4.54
N PHE A 226 -10.57 -12.25 -4.82
CA PHE A 226 -9.22 -12.64 -5.22
C PHE A 226 -8.32 -13.02 -4.03
N THR A 227 -7.34 -13.86 -4.31
CA THR A 227 -6.13 -14.04 -3.49
C THR A 227 -5.15 -12.90 -3.71
N GLU A 228 -4.11 -12.81 -2.87
CA GLU A 228 -3.08 -11.77 -3.02
C GLU A 228 -2.35 -11.91 -4.35
N GLN A 229 -2.05 -13.15 -4.76
CA GLN A 229 -1.40 -13.47 -6.03
C GLN A 229 -2.30 -13.16 -7.23
N GLU A 230 -3.59 -13.50 -7.17
CA GLU A 230 -4.51 -13.16 -8.26
C GLU A 230 -4.72 -11.65 -8.40
N LEU A 231 -4.71 -10.90 -7.29
CA LEU A 231 -4.81 -9.44 -7.34
C LEU A 231 -3.55 -8.81 -7.94
N GLU A 232 -2.37 -9.33 -7.62
CA GLU A 232 -1.12 -8.93 -8.27
C GLU A 232 -1.21 -9.16 -9.78
N LEU A 233 -1.54 -10.37 -10.22
CA LEU A 233 -1.71 -10.71 -11.64
C LEU A 233 -2.77 -9.85 -12.35
N LEU A 234 -3.85 -9.49 -11.66
CA LEU A 234 -4.89 -8.62 -12.19
C LEU A 234 -4.38 -7.20 -12.45
N ILE A 235 -3.43 -6.71 -11.65
CA ILE A 235 -2.86 -5.36 -11.75
C ILE A 235 -1.68 -5.34 -12.73
N SER A 236 -0.73 -6.27 -12.60
CA SER A 236 0.53 -6.25 -13.35
C SER A 236 0.55 -7.14 -14.60
N GLY A 237 -0.42 -8.05 -14.72
CA GLY A 237 -0.50 -9.03 -15.80
C GLY A 237 0.13 -10.39 -15.42
N LEU A 238 -0.14 -11.38 -16.28
CA LEU A 238 0.46 -12.72 -16.27
C LEU A 238 1.87 -12.72 -16.88
#